data_AF-A0A9P0MAA7-F1
#
_entry.id   AF-A0A9P0MAA7-F1
#
_cell.length_a   1.000
_cell.length_b   1.000
_cell.length_c   1.000
_cell.angle_alpha   90.00
_cell.angle_beta   90.00
_cell.angle_gamma   90.00
#
_symmetry.space_group_name_H-M   'P 1'
#
loop_
_entity.id
_entity.type
_entity.pdbx_description
1 polymer ?
#
loop_
_entity_poly.entity_id
_entity_poly.type
_entity_poly.pdbx_seq_one_letter_code
_entity_poly.pdbx_strand_id
1 'polypeptide(L)'
;MRNRKRTTERGKTLAHIMLRAAREVKLNNKSIRGAGTDYDIPEKTLRRFLQKVTDEELYGTNELPTTAVGYIKNRQVFSDEQEKQLEEYTLKLSH
;
A
#
# COMPACT_ATOMS: atom_id res chain seq x y z
N MET A 1 -22.91 -6.99 15.57
CA MET A 1 -21.71 -6.54 14.83
C MET A 1 -21.37 -7.60 13.78
N ARG A 2 -21.30 -7.26 12.48
CA ARG A 2 -21.09 -8.26 11.40
C ARG A 2 -19.59 -8.50 11.19
N ASN A 3 -19.06 -9.61 11.74
CA ASN A 3 -17.67 -10.04 11.49
C ASN A 3 -17.54 -10.68 10.11
N ARG A 4 -17.36 -9.85 9.07
CA ARG A 4 -17.10 -10.32 7.72
C ARG A 4 -15.66 -10.82 7.63
N LYS A 5 -15.47 -12.15 7.68
CA LYS A 5 -14.17 -12.76 7.35
C LYS A 5 -13.83 -12.49 5.87
N ARG A 6 -12.58 -12.13 5.64
CA ARG A 6 -12.05 -11.78 4.31
C ARG A 6 -12.03 -13.03 3.43
N THR A 7 -12.54 -12.91 2.21
CA THR A 7 -12.61 -14.01 1.23
C THR A 7 -11.66 -13.84 0.04
N THR A 8 -10.98 -12.69 -0.08
CA THR A 8 -10.12 -12.40 -1.24
C THR A 8 -8.71 -11.99 -0.83
N GLU A 9 -7.73 -12.37 -1.64
CA GLU A 9 -6.30 -12.10 -1.39
C GLU A 9 -5.81 -10.76 -1.95
N ARG A 10 -6.75 -9.88 -2.33
CA ARG A 10 -6.47 -8.56 -2.91
C ARG A 10 -5.69 -7.67 -1.93
N GLY A 11 -4.68 -6.96 -2.43
CA GLY A 11 -3.88 -6.03 -1.63
C GLY A 11 -2.80 -6.68 -0.75
N LYS A 12 -2.41 -7.94 -1.03
CA LYS A 12 -1.26 -8.61 -0.39
C LYS A 12 0.09 -8.24 -1.00
N THR A 13 0.10 -7.58 -2.16
CA THR A 13 1.33 -7.25 -2.87
C THR A 13 2.20 -6.35 -2.00
N LEU A 14 3.41 -6.82 -1.67
CA LEU A 14 4.37 -6.05 -0.88
C LEU A 14 4.87 -4.85 -1.68
N ALA A 15 5.13 -3.74 -0.99
CA ALA A 15 5.48 -2.47 -1.63
C ALA A 15 6.75 -2.57 -2.51
N HIS A 16 7.77 -3.31 -2.04
CA HIS A 16 9.00 -3.55 -2.81
C HIS A 16 8.76 -4.38 -4.09
N ILE A 17 7.83 -5.35 -4.08
CA ILE A 17 7.47 -6.16 -5.25
C ILE A 17 6.80 -5.28 -6.29
N MET A 18 5.87 -4.42 -5.85
CA MET A 18 5.20 -3.45 -6.74
C MET A 18 6.20 -2.50 -7.39
N LEU A 19 7.19 -2.00 -6.63
CA LEU A 19 8.23 -1.12 -7.16
C LEU A 19 9.16 -1.82 -8.16
N ARG A 20 9.55 -3.08 -7.90
CA ARG A 20 10.31 -3.89 -8.87
C ARG A 20 9.55 -4.09 -10.18
N ALA A 21 8.27 -4.45 -10.11
CA ALA A 21 7.42 -4.58 -11.28
C ALA A 21 7.30 -3.26 -12.06
N ALA A 22 7.18 -2.12 -11.35
CA ALA A 22 7.12 -0.81 -11.95
C ALA A 22 8.43 -0.45 -12.69
N ARG A 23 9.58 -0.76 -12.09
CA ARG A 23 10.90 -0.57 -12.71
C ARG A 23 11.06 -1.40 -13.97
N GLU A 24 10.61 -2.66 -13.99
CA GLU A 24 10.66 -3.46 -15.23
C GLU A 24 9.84 -2.86 -16.37
N VAL A 25 8.66 -2.32 -16.05
CA VAL A 25 7.82 -1.68 -17.07
C VAL A 25 8.47 -0.41 -17.60
N LYS A 26 9.01 0.44 -16.72
CA LYS A 26 9.50 1.77 -17.08
C LYS A 26 10.95 1.79 -17.59
N LEU A 27 11.83 0.98 -17.01
CA LEU A 27 13.25 0.94 -17.34
C LEU A 27 13.56 -0.10 -18.42
N ASN A 28 12.91 -1.27 -18.35
CA ASN A 28 13.15 -2.38 -19.28
C ASN A 28 12.13 -2.43 -20.43
N ASN A 29 11.25 -1.42 -20.55
CA ASN A 29 10.17 -1.35 -21.55
C ASN A 29 9.29 -2.61 -21.62
N LYS A 30 9.14 -3.32 -20.50
CA LYS A 30 8.33 -4.54 -20.43
C LYS A 30 6.86 -4.17 -20.46
N SER A 31 6.03 -5.01 -21.08
CA SER A 31 4.59 -4.78 -21.07
C SER A 31 4.02 -4.88 -19.65
N ILE A 32 3.03 -4.04 -19.33
CA ILE A 32 2.35 -4.06 -18.02
C ILE A 32 1.77 -5.44 -17.72
N ARG A 33 1.23 -6.12 -18.76
CA ARG A 33 0.70 -7.48 -18.65
C ARG A 33 1.78 -8.51 -18.32
N GLY A 34 2.94 -8.41 -18.97
CA GLY A 34 4.09 -9.29 -18.72
C GLY A 34 4.60 -9.14 -17.29
N ALA A 35 4.93 -7.90 -16.88
CA ALA A 35 5.37 -7.63 -15.52
C ALA A 35 4.31 -8.01 -14.47
N GLY A 36 3.02 -7.78 -14.74
CA GLY A 36 1.94 -8.21 -13.84
C GLY A 36 1.90 -9.73 -13.65
N THR A 37 2.17 -10.50 -14.71
CA THR A 37 2.20 -11.96 -14.63
C THR A 37 3.40 -12.45 -13.80
N ASP A 38 4.57 -11.86 -14.01
CA ASP A 38 5.81 -12.31 -13.35
C ASP A 38 5.83 -12.03 -11.84
N TYR A 39 5.18 -10.94 -11.42
CA TYR A 39 5.13 -10.52 -10.03
C TYR A 39 3.80 -10.86 -9.32
N ASP A 40 2.92 -11.63 -9.97
CA ASP A 40 1.57 -11.96 -9.49
C ASP A 40 0.77 -10.70 -9.07
N ILE A 41 0.85 -9.65 -9.88
CA ILE A 41 0.18 -8.37 -9.67
C ILE A 41 -0.95 -8.21 -10.68
N PRO A 42 -2.19 -7.95 -10.22
CA PRO A 42 -3.27 -7.62 -11.14
C PRO A 42 -2.92 -6.40 -12.00
N GLU A 43 -3.10 -6.52 -13.32
CA GLU A 43 -2.72 -5.49 -14.30
C GLU A 43 -3.27 -4.10 -13.96
N LYS A 44 -4.54 -4.03 -13.52
CA LYS A 44 -5.18 -2.78 -13.10
C LYS A 44 -4.48 -2.14 -11.90
N THR A 45 -3.99 -2.95 -10.97
CA THR A 45 -3.25 -2.47 -9.78
C THR A 45 -1.90 -1.92 -10.19
N LEU A 46 -1.16 -2.64 -11.04
CA LEU A 46 0.14 -2.19 -11.54
C LEU A 46 0.01 -0.89 -12.36
N ARG A 47 -0.98 -0.81 -13.26
CA ARG A 47 -1.27 0.41 -14.03
C ARG A 47 -1.61 1.59 -13.11
N ARG A 48 -2.41 1.38 -12.07
CA ARG A 48 -2.76 2.45 -11.11
C ARG A 48 -1.54 2.92 -10.31
N PHE A 49 -0.64 1.99 -9.96
CA PHE A 49 0.59 2.33 -9.26
C PHE A 49 1.55 3.13 -10.16
N LEU A 50 1.71 2.71 -11.42
CA LEU A 50 2.53 3.40 -12.42
C LEU A 50 2.10 4.85 -12.72
N GLN A 51 0.84 5.20 -12.45
CA GLN A 51 0.34 6.58 -12.58
C GLN A 51 0.73 7.47 -11.40
N LYS A 52 1.10 6.87 -10.26
CA LYS A 52 1.39 7.57 -9.01
C LYS A 52 2.86 7.60 -8.64
N VAL A 53 3.59 6.55 -9.01
CA VAL A 53 5.03 6.42 -8.75
C VAL A 53 5.77 7.59 -9.40
N THR A 54 6.69 8.20 -8.66
CA THR A 54 7.52 9.29 -9.18
C THR A 54 8.77 8.73 -9.86
N ASP A 55 9.36 9.50 -10.77
CA ASP A 55 10.62 9.11 -11.41
C ASP A 55 11.74 8.92 -10.36
N GLU A 56 11.76 9.75 -9.32
CA GLU A 56 12.68 9.61 -8.18
C GLU A 56 12.59 8.24 -7.50
N GLU A 57 11.39 7.69 -7.33
CA GLU A 57 11.20 6.34 -6.76
C GLU A 57 11.65 5.22 -7.72
N LEU A 58 11.49 5.45 -9.03
CA LEU A 58 11.87 4.50 -10.07
C LEU A 58 13.38 4.42 -10.25
N TYR A 59 14.06 5.56 -10.32
CA TYR A 59 15.50 5.67 -10.56
C TYR A 59 16.34 5.69 -9.26
N GLY A 60 15.70 5.95 -8.11
CA GLY A 60 16.36 5.97 -6.82
C GLY A 60 16.80 4.59 -6.33
N THR A 61 17.69 4.57 -5.35
CA THR A 61 18.19 3.36 -4.68
C THR A 61 17.25 2.82 -3.61
N ASN A 62 16.16 3.54 -3.31
CA ASN A 62 15.20 3.15 -2.29
C ASN A 62 14.54 1.80 -2.65
N GLU A 63 14.50 0.89 -1.69
CA GLU A 63 13.88 -0.43 -1.83
C GLU A 63 12.37 -0.40 -1.63
N LEU A 64 11.87 0.62 -0.93
CA LEU A 64 10.47 0.81 -0.62
C LEU A 64 9.95 2.10 -1.27
N PRO A 65 8.82 2.05 -1.98
CA PRO A 65 8.18 3.26 -2.49
C PRO A 65 7.54 4.03 -1.33
N THR A 66 7.63 5.35 -1.38
CA THR A 66 6.83 6.27 -0.56
C THR A 66 5.37 6.26 -1.04
N THR A 67 5.16 5.99 -2.33
CA THR A 67 3.85 5.75 -2.92
C THR A 67 3.17 4.57 -2.23
N ALA A 68 2.01 4.83 -1.61
CA ALA A 68 1.25 3.82 -0.90
C ALA A 68 0.82 2.65 -1.79
N VAL A 69 1.22 1.44 -1.40
CA VAL A 69 0.82 0.16 -2.02
C VAL A 69 -0.14 -0.58 -1.10
N GLY A 70 -1.27 -1.04 -1.64
CA GLY A 70 -2.27 -1.79 -0.88
C GLY A 70 -3.34 -0.89 -0.25
N TYR A 71 -3.76 -1.23 0.97
CA TYR A 71 -4.80 -0.48 1.68
C TYR A 71 -4.22 0.78 2.30
N ILE A 72 -4.79 1.92 1.94
CA ILE A 72 -4.54 3.18 2.62
C ILE A 72 -5.22 3.06 4.00
N LYS A 73 -4.47 3.29 5.08
CA LYS A 73 -5.02 3.35 6.44
C LYS A 73 -6.23 4.29 6.41
N ASN A 74 -7.33 3.91 7.07
CA ASN A 74 -8.46 4.82 7.23
C ASN A 74 -7.95 6.14 7.80
N ARG A 75 -8.55 7.26 7.37
CA ARG A 75 -8.19 8.59 7.87
C ARG A 75 -8.24 8.57 9.40
N GLN A 76 -7.08 8.70 10.04
CA GLN A 76 -7.02 8.88 11.48
C GLN A 76 -7.63 10.23 11.82
N VAL A 77 -8.72 10.20 12.59
CA VAL A 77 -9.37 11.42 13.10
C VAL A 77 -8.60 11.98 14.29
N PHE A 78 -8.06 11.08 15.12
CA PHE A 78 -7.21 11.39 16.24
C PHE A 78 -5.78 10.92 15.95
N SER A 79 -4.79 11.66 16.44
CA SER A 79 -3.40 11.17 16.48
C SER A 79 -3.28 10.06 17.53
N ASP A 80 -2.22 9.26 17.43
CA ASP A 80 -1.97 8.18 18.40
C ASP A 80 -1.88 8.73 19.84
N GLU A 81 -1.34 9.94 20.03
CA GLU A 81 -1.32 10.63 21.33
C GLU A 81 -2.72 11.01 21.82
N GLN A 82 -3.59 11.51 20.93
CA GLN A 82 -4.97 11.87 21.26
C GLN A 82 -5.81 10.63 21.59
N GLU A 83 -5.61 9.52 20.87
CA GLU A 83 -6.26 8.24 21.17
C GLU A 83 -5.86 7.76 22.57
N LYS A 84 -4.58 7.86 22.93
CA LYS A 84 -4.08 7.49 24.26
C LYS A 84 -4.67 8.36 25.37
N GLN A 85 -4.76 9.67 25.17
CA GLN A 85 -5.36 10.58 26.15
C GLN A 85 -6.85 10.28 26.38
N LEU A 86 -7.59 9.96 25.32
CA LEU A 86 -8.99 9.56 25.41
C LEU A 86 -9.17 8.22 26.13
N GLU A 87 -8.29 7.26 25.88
CA GLU A 87 -8.28 5.96 26.56
C GLU A 87 -8.09 6.14 28.07
N GLU A 88 -7.07 6.89 28.48
CA GLU A 88 -6.81 7.19 29.90
C GLU A 88 -7.98 7.91 30.58
N TYR A 89 -8.60 8.87 29.88
CA TYR A 89 -9.78 9.58 30.41
C TYR A 89 -10.99 8.65 30.58
N THR A 90 -11.25 7.79 29.61
CA THR A 90 -12.36 6.84 29.65
C THR A 90 -12.18 5.83 30.78
N LEU A 91 -10.95 5.33 30.97
CA LEU A 91 -10.62 4.41 32.07
C LEU A 91 -10.81 5.08 33.44
N LYS A 92 -10.39 6.34 33.60
CA LYS A 92 -10.60 7.11 34.84
C LYS A 92 -12.08 7.32 35.18
N LEU A 93 -12.95 7.47 34.19
CA LEU A 93 -14.39 7.62 34.39
C LEU A 93 -15.13 6.30 34.63
N SER A 94 -14.53 5.17 34.27
CA SER A 94 -15.14 3.84 34.44
C SER A 94 -15.02 3.29 35.87
N HIS A 95 -14.35 4.03 36.76
CA HIS A 95 -14.01 3.64 38.13
C HIS A 95 -14.75 4.51 39.16
#